data_AF-A0A7Y3IC60-F1
#
_entry.id   AF-A0A7Y3IC60-F1
#
_cell.length_a   1.000
_cell.length_b   1.000
_cell.length_c   1.000
_cell.angle_alpha   90.00
_cell.angle_beta   90.00
_cell.angle_gamma   90.00
#
_symmetry.space_group_name_H-M   'P 1'
#
loop_
_entity.id
_entity.type
_entity.pdbx_description
1 polymer ?
#
loop_
_entity_poly.entity_id
_entity_poly.type
_entity_poly.pdbx_seq_one_letter_code
_entity_poly.pdbx_strand_id
1 'polypeptide(L)' 'MEISLPFNQTTLLLEALNLLDQGEQLVDGALWLLDGDPAVGGAGLVQIPYVLNPDFGQPVRDLGIGRLFRLGVRVGF' A
#
# COMPACT_ATOMS: atom_id res chain seq x y z
N MET A 1 18.32 6.62 2.14
CA MET A 1 19.78 6.63 1.95
C MET A 1 20.12 7.78 1.02
N GLU A 2 21.13 8.58 1.35
CA GLU A 2 21.57 9.74 0.58
C GLU A 2 23.03 9.53 0.16
N ILE A 3 23.32 9.77 -1.12
CA ILE A 3 24.68 9.77 -1.68
C ILE A 3 24.93 11.14 -2.28
N SER A 4 26.03 11.78 -1.87
CA SER A 4 26.46 13.07 -2.41
C SER A 4 27.81 12.94 -3.11
N LEU A 5 27.89 13.50 -4.33
CA LEU A 5 29.11 13.51 -5.13
C LEU A 5 29.53 14.96 -5.40
N PRO A 6 30.63 15.44 -4.81
CA PRO A 6 31.12 16.79 -5.04
C PRO A 6 31.83 16.91 -6.40
N PHE A 7 31.58 18.02 -7.09
CA PHE A 7 32.18 18.47 -8.35
C PHE A 7 32.42 19.98 -8.30
N ASN A 8 33.61 20.40 -7.88
CA ASN A 8 33.95 21.82 -7.63
C ASN A 8 32.96 22.48 -6.64
N GLN A 9 32.18 23.45 -7.12
CA GLN A 9 31.12 24.14 -6.37
C GLN A 9 29.75 23.47 -6.51
N THR A 10 29.64 22.35 -7.23
CA THR A 10 28.40 21.63 -7.47
C THR A 10 28.39 20.31 -6.73
N THR A 11 27.27 19.92 -6.15
CA THR A 11 27.06 18.61 -5.52
C THR A 11 25.88 17.92 -6.17
N LEU A 12 26.10 16.70 -6.68
CA LEU A 12 25.02 15.81 -7.10
C LEU A 12 24.49 15.06 -5.88
N LEU A 13 23.17 15.00 -5.75
CA LEU A 13 22.46 14.33 -4.66
C LEU A 13 21.62 13.19 -5.25
N LEU A 14 21.78 11.99 -4.71
CA LEU A 14 20.92 10.86 -4.99
C LEU A 14 20.31 10.40 -3.67
N GLU A 15 18.99 10.47 -3.59
CA GLU A 15 18.22 9.92 -2.46
C GLU A 15 17.47 8.67 -2.92
N ALA A 16 17.55 7.62 -2.12
CA ALA A 16 16.74 6.42 -2.26
C ALA A 16 15.86 6.26 -1.03
N LEU A 17 14.54 6.24 -1.25
CA LEU A 17 13.51 6.06 -0.24
C LEU A 17 12.82 4.71 -0.46
N ASN A 18 12.52 4.03 0.65
CA ASN A 18 11.86 2.73 0.68
C ASN A 18 12.42 1.69 -0.32
N LEU A 19 13.74 1.46 -0.29
CA LEU A 19 14.39 0.52 -1.21
C LEU A 19 13.87 -0.92 -1.10
N LEU A 20 13.45 -1.32 0.10
CA LEU A 20 12.92 -2.66 0.37
C LEU A 20 11.43 -2.78 0.04
N ASP A 21 10.80 -1.68 -0.41
CA ASP A 21 9.37 -1.62 -0.73
C ASP A 21 8.51 -2.11 0.45
N GLN A 22 8.88 -1.66 1.64
CA GLN A 22 8.18 -1.96 2.88
C GLN A 22 7.21 -0.83 3.20
N GLY A 23 5.96 -1.18 3.46
CA GLY A 23 4.88 -0.23 3.69
C GLY A 23 3.87 -0.79 4.66
N GLU A 24 3.08 0.11 5.24
CA GLU A 24 1.87 -0.31 5.93
C GLU A 24 0.90 -0.89 4.91
N GLN A 25 0.44 -2.10 5.16
CA GLN A 25 -0.52 -2.78 4.30
C GLN A 25 -1.87 -2.83 4.99
N LEU A 26 -2.91 -2.44 4.27
CA LEU A 26 -4.28 -2.70 4.68
C LEU A 26 -4.60 -4.16 4.37
N VAL A 27 -4.77 -4.95 5.42
CA VAL A 27 -5.13 -6.37 5.33
C VAL A 27 -6.63 -6.57 5.35
N ASP A 28 -7.09 -7.64 4.69
CA ASP A 28 -8.48 -8.05 4.73
C ASP A 28 -8.82 -8.60 6.13
N GLY A 29 -9.62 -7.84 6.87
CA GLY A 29 -10.09 -8.24 8.20
C GLY A 29 -11.36 -9.08 8.19
N ALA A 30 -11.99 -9.32 7.03
CA ALA A 30 -13.24 -10.04 6.94
C ALA A 30 -12.98 -11.55 6.83
N LEU A 31 -13.38 -12.33 7.84
CA LEU A 31 -13.25 -13.79 7.80
C LEU A 31 -14.34 -14.45 6.93
N TRP A 32 -15.48 -13.77 6.78
CA TRP A 32 -16.61 -14.20 5.96
C TRP A 32 -17.08 -13.04 5.08
N LEU A 33 -17.51 -13.37 3.87
CA LEU A 33 -18.12 -12.43 2.93
C LEU A 33 -19.62 -12.68 2.87
N LEU A 34 -20.39 -11.60 2.89
CA LEU A 34 -21.84 -11.63 2.66
C LEU A 34 -22.08 -11.53 1.16
N ASP A 35 -22.81 -12.49 0.58
CA ASP A 35 -23.25 -12.31 -0.80
C ASP A 35 -24.36 -11.26 -0.84
N GLY A 36 -24.14 -10.20 -1.60
CA GLY A 36 -24.95 -8.99 -1.61
C GLY A 36 -26.22 -9.08 -2.45
N ASP A 37 -26.71 -10.29 -2.76
CA ASP A 37 -27.93 -10.46 -3.55
C ASP A 37 -29.14 -9.91 -2.77
N PRO A 38 -29.82 -8.85 -3.26
CA PRO A 38 -30.84 -8.12 -2.51
C PRO A 38 -32.18 -8.87 -2.31
N ALA A 39 -32.23 -10.19 -2.48
CA ALA A 39 -33.46 -10.98 -2.29
C ALA A 39 -33.95 -11.08 -0.82
N VAL A 40 -33.43 -10.23 0.08
CA VAL A 40 -33.86 -10.12 1.48
C VAL A 40 -35.07 -9.18 1.58
N GLY A 41 -36.19 -9.60 0.99
CA GLY A 41 -37.43 -8.81 0.89
C GLY A 41 -38.66 -9.48 1.50
N GLY A 42 -38.51 -10.36 2.49
CA GLY A 42 -39.64 -11.10 3.08
C GLY A 42 -39.55 -11.19 4.60
N ALA A 43 -40.66 -10.88 5.30
CA ALA A 43 -40.78 -11.06 6.74
C ALA A 43 -40.75 -12.57 7.09
N GLY A 44 -39.57 -13.07 7.45
CA GLY A 44 -39.30 -14.46 7.81
C GLY A 44 -37.84 -14.65 8.22
N LEU A 45 -37.45 -15.86 8.63
CA LEU A 45 -36.04 -16.22 8.86
C LEU A 45 -35.28 -16.11 7.53
N VAL A 46 -34.47 -15.06 7.39
CA VAL A 46 -33.61 -14.85 6.23
C VAL A 46 -32.37 -15.71 6.40
N GLN A 47 -32.18 -16.68 5.51
CA GLN A 47 -30.89 -17.34 5.38
C GLN A 47 -29.95 -16.41 4.62
N ILE A 48 -28.95 -15.90 5.32
CA ILE A 48 -27.91 -15.06 4.73
C ILE A 48 -26.87 -16.00 4.12
N PRO A 49 -26.66 -15.99 2.79
CA PRO A 49 -25.55 -16.71 2.18
C PRO A 49 -24.23 -16.05 2.63
N TYR A 50 -23.46 -16.77 3.43
CA TYR A 50 -22.10 -16.40 3.79
C TYR A 50 -21.11 -17.42 3.20
N VAL A 51 -20.00 -16.92 2.69
CA VAL A 51 -18.88 -17.74 2.22
C VAL A 51 -17.62 -17.41 3.00
N LEU A 52 -16.73 -18.40 3.15
CA LEU A 52 -15.41 -18.17 3.75
C LEU A 52 -14.62 -17.22 2.85
N ASN A 53 -13.98 -16.20 3.44
CA ASN A 53 -13.05 -15.36 2.72
C ASN A 53 -11.70 -16.07 2.56
N PRO A 54 -11.29 -16.50 1.35
CA PRO A 54 -9.98 -17.11 1.15
C PRO A 54 -8.83 -16.11 1.35
N ASP A 55 -9.11 -14.82 1.26
CA ASP A 55 -8.13 -13.74 1.32
C ASP A 55 -8.01 -13.11 2.71
N PHE A 56 -8.62 -13.71 3.73
CA PHE A 56 -8.51 -13.25 5.11
C PHE A 56 -7.04 -13.10 5.54
N GLY A 57 -6.70 -11.92 6.07
CA GLY A 57 -5.35 -11.56 6.50
C GLY A 57 -4.38 -11.24 5.37
N GLN A 58 -4.79 -11.37 4.10
CA GLN A 58 -3.98 -10.96 2.96
C GLN A 58 -4.05 -9.44 2.75
N PRO A 59 -2.99 -8.81 2.21
CA PRO A 59 -3.00 -7.39 1.92
C PRO A 59 -3.90 -7.06 0.73
N VAL A 60 -4.87 -6.18 0.95
CA VAL A 60 -5.79 -5.67 -0.07
C VAL A 60 -5.25 -4.39 -0.71
N ARG A 61 -4.44 -3.63 0.04
CA ARG A 61 -3.87 -2.37 -0.44
C ARG A 61 -2.57 -2.03 0.27
N ASP A 62 -1.61 -1.53 -0.49
CA ASP A 62 -0.41 -0.87 0.06
C ASP A 62 -0.70 0.62 0.31
N LEU A 63 -0.40 1.08 1.53
CA LEU A 63 -0.53 2.47 1.95
C LEU A 63 0.82 3.18 2.04
N GLY A 64 1.92 2.43 1.93
CA GLY A 64 3.27 2.96 1.95
C GLY A 64 3.62 3.75 0.69
N ILE A 65 4.59 4.65 0.82
CA ILE A 65 5.26 5.23 -0.34
C ILE A 65 6.13 4.13 -0.92
N GLY A 66 5.84 3.65 -2.13
CA GLY A 66 6.66 2.63 -2.79
C GLY A 66 8.10 3.10 -3.04
N ARG A 67 8.90 2.24 -3.66
CA ARG A 67 10.29 2.57 -4.00
C ARG A 67 10.42 3.87 -4.79
N LEU A 68 11.22 4.81 -4.26
CA LEU A 68 11.42 6.13 -4.88
C LEU A 68 12.91 6.49 -4.94
N PHE A 69 13.32 7.03 -6.09
CA PHE A 69 14.63 7.65 -6.29
C PHE A 69 14.46 9.13 -6.59
N ARG A 70 15.23 9.99 -5.92
CA ARG A 70 15.28 11.43 -6.21
C ARG A 70 16.69 11.82 -6.58
N LEU A 71 16.81 12.61 -7.64
CA LEU A 71 18.06 13.17 -8.13
C LEU A 71 18.01 14.69 -7.95
N GLY A 72 19.03 15.25 -7.31
CA GLY A 72 19.16 16.68 -7.06
C GLY A 72 20.54 17.20 -7.43
N VAL A 73 20.61 18.51 -7.68
CA VAL A 73 21.87 19.22 -7.91
C VAL A 73 21.88 20.44 -6.99
N ARG A 74 22.92 20.59 -6.18
CA ARG A 74 23.15 21.78 -5.35
C ARG A 74 24.36 22.53 -5.91
N VAL A 75 24.22 23.82 -6.15
CA VAL A 75 25.33 24.70 -6.56
C VAL A 75 25.62 25.65 -5.40
N GLY A 76 26.84 25.60 -4.87
CA GLY A 76 27.36 26.56 -3.91
C GLY A 76 27.94 27.77 -4.64
N PHE A 77 27.84 28.95 -4.01
CA PHE A 77 28.46 30.19 -4.44
C PHE A 77 29.53 30.60 -3.44
#